data_AF-A0A3P1YYV1-F1
#
_entry.id   AF-A0A3P1YYV1-F1
#
_cell.length_a   1.000
_cell.length_b   1.000
_cell.length_c   1.000
_cell.angle_alpha   90.00
_cell.angle_beta   90.00
_cell.angle_gamma   90.00
#
_symmetry.space_group_name_H-M   'P 1'
#
loop_
_entity.id
_entity.type
_entity.pdbx_description
1 polymer ?
#
loop_
_entity_poly.entity_id
_entity_poly.type
_entity_poly.pdbx_seq_one_letter_code
_entity_poly.pdbx_strand_id
1 'polypeptide(L)' 'MSKYNPRGRSYEKRVREINRIYDEHSRSGLSNREIWRRYIYPVFGISERTFYKALKDSSKFPPAVEQ' A
#
# COMPACT_ATOMS: atom_id res chain seq x y z
N MET A 1 -25.43 -4.40 14.19
CA MET A 1 -24.52 -3.34 14.69
C MET A 1 -23.19 -3.44 13.96
N SER A 2 -22.94 -2.52 13.02
CA SER A 2 -21.73 -2.47 12.21
C SER A 2 -20.50 -2.22 13.08
N LYS A 3 -19.47 -3.05 12.87
CA LYS A 3 -18.14 -2.95 13.50
C LYS A 3 -17.40 -1.71 13.00
N TYR A 4 -17.82 -0.52 13.43
CA TYR A 4 -17.04 0.70 13.23
C TYR A 4 -15.90 0.70 14.24
N ASN A 5 -14.78 0.11 13.84
CA ASN A 5 -13.54 0.10 14.60
C ASN A 5 -12.69 1.30 14.13
N PRO A 6 -12.67 2.44 14.85
CA PRO A 6 -11.98 3.66 14.41
C PRO A 6 -10.44 3.51 14.28
N ARG A 7 -9.88 2.37 14.70
CA ARG A 7 -8.45 2.05 14.60
C ARG A 7 -7.99 1.54 13.22
N GLY A 8 -8.89 1.40 12.24
CA GLY A 8 -8.58 0.87 10.90
C GLY A 8 -8.14 1.89 9.84
N ARG A 9 -8.51 3.18 9.98
CA ARG A 9 -8.28 4.17 8.91
C ARG A 9 -6.80 4.44 8.62
N SER A 10 -5.94 4.40 9.64
CA SER A 10 -4.51 4.66 9.45
C SER A 10 -3.82 3.56 8.65
N TYR A 11 -4.25 2.30 8.81
CA TYR A 11 -3.70 1.18 8.03
C TYR A 11 -4.23 1.20 6.60
N GLU A 12 -5.53 1.41 6.40
CA GLU A 12 -6.13 1.55 5.07
C GLU A 12 -5.46 2.68 4.28
N LYS A 13 -5.29 3.86 4.90
CA LYS A 13 -4.63 5.00 4.26
C LYS A 13 -3.21 4.67 3.85
N ARG A 14 -2.45 3.98 4.72
CA ARG A 14 -1.07 3.55 4.46
C ARG A 14 -1.00 2.54 3.31
N VAL A 15 -1.92 1.57 3.27
CA VAL A 15 -2.01 0.59 2.18
C VAL A 15 -2.32 1.29 0.85
N ARG A 16 -3.24 2.26 0.86
CA ARG A 16 -3.60 3.02 -0.35
C ARG A 16 -2.44 3.89 -0.85
N GLU A 17 -1.69 4.52 0.05
CA GLU A 17 -0.49 5.30 -0.28
C GLU A 17 0.62 4.42 -0.88
N ILE A 18 0.88 3.27 -0.25
CA ILE A 18 1.85 2.27 -0.75
C ILE A 18 1.47 1.81 -2.16
N ASN A 19 0.19 1.49 -2.37
CA ASN A 19 -0.26 0.99 -3.66
C ASN A 19 -0.19 2.07 -4.76
N ARG A 20 -0.44 3.33 -4.40
CA ARG A 20 -0.30 4.47 -5.33
C ARG A 20 1.14 4.67 -5.79
N ILE A 21 2.09 4.65 -4.86
CA ILE A 21 3.54 4.74 -5.15
C ILE A 21 3.97 3.52 -5.98
N TYR A 22 3.44 2.34 -5.65
CA TYR A 22 3.73 1.12 -6.39
C TYR A 22 3.24 1.18 -7.85
N ASP A 23 2.00 1.59 -8.10
CA ASP A 23 1.43 1.70 -9.46
C ASP A 23 2.22 2.67 -10.34
N GLU A 24 2.58 3.83 -9.79
CA GLU A 24 3.38 4.86 -10.48
C GLU A 24 4.75 4.32 -10.92
N HIS A 25 5.46 3.62 -10.04
CA HIS A 25 6.80 3.11 -10.33
C HIS A 25 6.81 1.76 -11.04
N SER A 26 5.75 0.95 -10.90
CA SER A 26 5.59 -0.32 -11.62
C SER A 26 5.50 -0.06 -13.12
N ARG A 27 4.86 1.05 -13.53
CA ARG A 27 4.80 1.51 -14.93
C ARG A 27 6.15 1.97 -15.48
N SER A 28 7.08 2.40 -14.64
CA SER A 28 8.46 2.71 -15.06
C SER A 28 9.36 1.48 -15.25
N GLY A 29 8.88 0.26 -14.97
CA GLY A 29 9.65 -0.97 -15.14
C GLY A 29 10.65 -1.25 -14.01
N LEU A 30 10.47 -0.63 -12.85
CA LEU A 30 11.31 -0.90 -11.67
C LEU A 30 10.90 -2.21 -10.99
N SER A 31 11.88 -2.93 -10.47
CA SER A 31 11.62 -4.14 -9.67
C SER A 31 10.94 -3.80 -8.35
N ASN A 32 9.99 -4.62 -7.91
CA ASN A 32 9.25 -4.43 -6.65
C ASN A 32 10.16 -4.17 -5.44
N ARG A 33 11.32 -4.83 -5.41
CA ARG A 33 12.33 -4.71 -4.36
C ARG A 33 13.06 -3.36 -4.40
N GLU A 34 13.30 -2.83 -5.60
CA GLU A 34 13.84 -1.47 -5.77
C GLU A 34 12.82 -0.41 -5.39
N ILE A 35 11.56 -0.58 -5.83
CA ILE A 35 10.47 0.35 -5.47
C ILE A 35 10.33 0.41 -3.94
N TRP A 36 10.34 -0.75 -3.29
CA TRP A 36 10.28 -0.83 -1.84
C TRP A 36 11.48 -0.13 -1.18
N ARG A 37 12.72 -0.40 -1.61
CA ARG A 37 13.93 0.18 -1.00
C ARG A 37 14.06 1.69 -1.25
N ARG A 38 13.73 2.18 -2.45
CA ARG A 38 13.91 3.59 -2.84
C ARG A 38 12.78 4.49 -2.36
N TYR A 39 11.53 4.04 -2.41
CA TYR A 39 10.36 4.91 -2.18
C TYR A 39 9.60 4.57 -0.90
N ILE A 40 9.45 3.29 -0.55
CA ILE A 40 8.56 2.89 0.56
C ILE A 40 9.32 2.78 1.88
N TYR A 41 10.54 2.27 1.88
CA TYR A 41 11.38 2.12 3.06
C TYR A 41 11.70 3.46 3.75
N PRO A 42 12.16 4.52 3.04
CA PRO A 42 12.46 5.79 3.71
C PRO A 42 11.21 6.52 4.23
N VAL A 43 10.04 6.31 3.60
CA VAL A 43 8.79 7.00 3.98
C VAL A 43 8.07 6.28 5.12
N PHE A 44 7.99 4.95 5.07
CA PHE A 44 7.18 4.16 5.99
C PHE A 44 7.99 3.31 6.97
N GLY A 45 9.29 3.07 6.74
CA GLY A 45 10.11 2.21 7.61
C GLY A 45 9.55 0.78 7.78
N ILE A 46 8.83 0.27 6.77
CA ILE A 46 8.19 -1.04 6.83
C ILE A 46 9.08 -2.12 6.23
N SER A 47 9.00 -3.33 6.79
CA SER A 47 9.67 -4.51 6.23
C SER A 47 9.03 -4.95 4.91
N GLU A 48 9.79 -5.66 4.09
CA GLU A 48 9.36 -6.22 2.80
C GLU A 48 8.09 -7.08 2.94
N ARG A 49 7.99 -7.88 4.01
CA ARG A 49 6.80 -8.68 4.33
C ARG A 49 5.54 -7.82 4.48
N THR A 50 5.66 -6.65 5.12
CA THR A 50 4.54 -5.71 5.29
C THR A 50 4.18 -5.05 3.98
N PHE A 51 5.17 -4.78 3.12
CA PHE A 51 4.94 -4.30 1.77
C PHE A 51 4.15 -5.30 0.93
N TYR A 52 4.58 -6.57 0.88
CA TYR A 52 3.82 -7.63 0.17
C TYR A 52 2.44 -7.86 0.77
N LYS A 53 2.31 -7.77 2.10
CA LYS A 53 1.01 -7.86 2.76
C LYS A 53 0.10 -6.69 2.36
N ALA A 54 0.63 -5.47 2.27
CA ALA A 54 -0.13 -4.31 1.80
C ALA A 54 -0.56 -4.47 0.33
N LEU A 55 0.31 -5.01 -0.54
CA LEU A 55 -0.07 -5.34 -1.93
C LEU A 55 -1.18 -6.39 -1.97
N LYS A 56 -1.11 -7.43 -1.15
CA LYS A 56 -2.16 -8.47 -1.07
C LYS A 56 -3.47 -7.95 -0.49
N ASP A 57 -3.40 -7.15 0.58
CA ASP A 57 -4.58 -6.52 1.20
C ASP A 57 -5.12 -5.35 0.36
N SER A 58 -4.40 -4.85 -0.65
CA SER A 58 -4.93 -3.84 -1.59
C SER A 58 -6.20 -4.33 -2.30
N SER A 59 -6.32 -5.64 -2.54
CA SER A 59 -7.54 -6.25 -3.10
C SER A 59 -8.74 -6.16 -2.15
N LYS A 60 -8.51 -5.99 -0.83
CA LYS A 60 -9.57 -5.74 0.16
C LYS A 60 -9.90 -4.26 0.33
N PHE A 61 -8.99 -3.38 -0.07
CA PHE A 61 -9.15 -1.92 0.02
C PHE A 61 -8.96 -1.33 -1.38
N PRO A 62 -9.91 -1.55 -2.31
CA PRO A 62 -9.80 -1.01 -3.65
C PRO A 62 -9.56 0.50 -3.59
N PRO A 63 -8.69 1.06 -4.44
CA PRO A 63 -8.65 2.51 -4.61
C PRO A 63 -10.07 2.95 -4.97
N ALA A 64 -10.52 4.07 -4.41
CA ALA A 64 -11.88 4.60 -4.62
C ALA A 64 -12.05 5.18 -6.05
N VAL A 65 -11.70 4.40 -7.07
CA VAL A 65 -11.90 4.70 -8.48
C VAL A 65 -13.04 3.83 -9.01
N GLU A 66 -14.14 4.54 -9.26
CA GLU A 66 -15.34 4.21 -10.04
C GLU A 66 -16.22 3.01 -9.61
N GLN A 67 -17.35 3.37 -8.98
CA GLN A 67 -18.66 2.78 -9.29
C GLN A 67 -19.16 3.34 -10.62
#